data_AF-A0A847MXW4-F1
#
_entry.id   AF-A0A847MXW4-F1
#
_cell.length_a   1.000
_cell.length_b   1.000
_cell.length_c   1.000
_cell.angle_alpha   90.00
_cell.angle_beta   90.00
_cell.angle_gamma   90.00
#
_symmetry.space_group_name_H-M   'P 1'
#
loop_
_entity.id
_entity.type
_entity.pdbx_description
1 polymer ?
#
loop_
_entity_poly.entity_id
_entity_poly.type
_entity_poly.pdbx_seq_one_letter_code
_entity_poly.pdbx_strand_id
1 'polypeptide(L)' 'MAITPGDAFRPDTLAVRGGLMRSEFDETAEALYLTSGFVYESAEEAEAAF' A
#
# COMPACT_ATOMS: atom_id res chain seq x y z
N MET A 1 7.43 -8.95 13.75
CA MET A 1 8.80 -9.29 13.29
C MET A 1 9.50 -7.99 12.97
N ALA A 2 10.42 -7.54 13.83
CA ALA A 2 11.16 -6.30 13.62
C ALA A 2 12.36 -6.58 12.70
N ILE A 3 12.54 -5.76 11.66
CA ILE A 3 13.70 -5.86 10.77
C ILE A 3 14.92 -5.36 11.56
N THR A 4 15.90 -6.23 11.81
CA THR A 4 17.17 -5.82 12.44
C THR A 4 17.99 -5.03 11.41
N PRO A 5 18.84 -4.06 11.80
CA PRO A 5 19.61 -3.26 10.84
C PRO A 5 20.46 -4.04 9.82
N GLY A 6 20.83 -5.30 10.12
CA GLY A 6 21.51 -6.21 9.19
C GLY A 6 20.58 -7.04 8.29
N ASP A 7 19.28 -7.05 8.57
CA ASP A 7 18.23 -7.77 7.83
C ASP A 7 17.53 -6.87 6.80
N ALA A 8 17.89 -5.58 6.75
CA ALA A 8 17.31 -4.62 5.83
C ALA A 8 17.81 -4.86 4.39
N PHE A 9 16.89 -4.85 3.44
CA PHE A 9 17.25 -4.92 2.01
C PHE A 9 18.12 -3.72 1.61
N ARG A 10 18.93 -3.90 0.56
CA ARG A 10 19.73 -2.82 -0.03
C ARG A 10 18.80 -1.68 -0.52
N PRO A 11 19.26 -0.42 -0.49
CA PRO A 11 18.46 0.72 -0.94
C PRO A 11 17.87 0.57 -2.34
N ASP A 12 18.65 0.06 -3.30
CA ASP A 12 18.20 -0.13 -4.69
C ASP A 12 17.04 -1.13 -4.79
N THR A 13 17.01 -2.15 -3.94
CA THR A 13 15.91 -3.12 -3.89
C THR A 13 14.63 -2.47 -3.36
N LEU A 14 14.76 -1.66 -2.31
CA LEU A 14 13.63 -0.91 -1.74
C LEU A 14 13.12 0.13 -2.73
N ALA A 15 13.99 0.77 -3.50
CA ALA A 15 13.60 1.73 -4.53
C ALA A 15 12.73 1.10 -5.65
N VAL A 16 12.89 -0.20 -5.93
CA VAL A 16 12.13 -0.89 -6.99
C VAL A 16 10.88 -1.59 -6.47
N ARG A 17 10.87 -2.06 -5.22
CA ARG A 17 9.80 -2.95 -4.70
C ARG A 17 9.25 -2.56 -3.33
N GLY A 18 9.85 -1.59 -2.64
CA GLY A 18 9.38 -1.14 -1.34
C GLY A 18 8.05 -0.39 -1.47
N GLY A 19 7.14 -0.58 -0.51
CA GLY A 19 5.89 0.18 -0.43
C GLY A 19 4.79 -0.22 -1.42
N LEU A 20 4.98 -1.27 -2.22
CA LEU A 20 3.96 -1.78 -3.13
C LEU A 20 2.71 -2.25 -2.37
N MET A 21 1.53 -1.75 -2.77
CA MET A 21 0.22 -2.27 -2.34
C MET A 21 -0.46 -2.92 -3.53
N ARG A 22 -0.53 -4.25 -3.54
CA ARG A 22 -1.22 -5.01 -4.58
C ARG A 22 -2.67 -5.24 -4.24
N SER A 23 -3.52 -5.15 -5.25
CA SER A 23 -4.90 -5.60 -5.22
C SER A 23 -4.98 -7.14 -5.24
N GLU A 24 -6.19 -7.66 -5.15
CA GLU A 24 -6.46 -9.11 -5.23
C GLU A 24 -6.40 -9.65 -6.67
N PHE A 25 -6.08 -8.81 -7.67
CA PHE A 25 -6.02 -9.20 -9.08
C PHE A 25 -4.64 -9.68 -9.56
N ASP A 26 -3.70 -9.91 -8.64
CA ASP A 26 -2.37 -10.47 -8.92
C ASP A 26 -1.53 -9.67 -9.96
N GLU A 27 -1.69 -8.36 -10.01
CA GLU A 27 -0.90 -7.52 -10.90
C GLU A 27 0.59 -7.49 -10.52
N THR A 28 1.45 -7.43 -11.53
CA THR A 28 2.91 -7.41 -11.32
C THR A 28 3.46 -6.02 -11.06
N ALA A 29 2.86 -5.01 -11.69
CA ALA A 29 3.15 -3.58 -11.59
C ALA A 29 2.12 -2.87 -10.70
N GLU A 30 2.40 -1.64 -10.27
CA GLU A 30 1.46 -0.85 -9.47
C GLU A 30 0.21 -0.47 -10.28
N ALA A 31 -0.95 -0.60 -9.64
CA ALA A 31 -2.23 -0.19 -10.21
C ALA A 31 -2.40 1.33 -10.16
N LEU A 32 -3.10 1.89 -11.16
CA LEU A 32 -3.47 3.30 -11.20
C LEU A 32 -4.91 3.48 -10.71
N TYR A 33 -5.08 4.16 -9.57
CA TYR A 33 -6.39 4.50 -8.99
C TYR A 33 -6.76 5.95 -9.32
N LEU A 34 -7.25 6.18 -10.54
CA LEU A 34 -7.63 7.50 -11.04
C LEU A 34 -9.03 7.90 -10.52
N THR A 35 -9.13 8.18 -9.23
CA THR A 35 -10.38 8.59 -8.56
C THR A 35 -10.18 9.85 -7.72
N SER A 36 -11.25 10.62 -7.55
CA SER A 36 -11.29 11.80 -6.68
C SER A 36 -11.76 11.50 -5.25
N GLY A 37 -12.22 10.27 -4.98
CA GLY A 37 -12.68 9.83 -3.67
C GLY A 37 -12.93 8.33 -3.59
N PHE A 38 -13.30 7.86 -2.40
CA PHE A 38 -13.63 6.46 -2.11
C PHE A 38 -14.99 6.37 -1.42
N VAL A 39 -15.62 5.20 -1.52
CA VAL A 39 -16.86 4.88 -0.81
C VAL A 39 -16.53 4.22 0.52
N TYR A 40 -17.37 4.44 1.51
CA TYR A 40 -17.31 3.80 2.83
C TYR A 40 -18.50 2.85 2.99
N GLU A 41 -18.35 1.78 3.76
CA GLU A 41 -19.40 0.78 3.98
C GLU A 41 -20.50 1.32 4.92
N SER A 42 -20.14 2.19 5.87
CA SER A 42 -21.06 2.80 6.84
C SER A 42 -20.78 4.29 7.07
N ALA A 43 -21.74 4.98 7.70
CA ALA A 43 -21.58 6.39 8.05
C ALA A 43 -20.55 6.59 9.16
N GLU A 44 -20.50 5.67 10.12
CA GLU A 44 -19.55 5.65 11.23
C GLU A 44 -18.11 5.40 10.73
N GLU A 45 -17.93 4.56 9.72
CA GLU A 45 -16.61 4.37 9.08
C GLU A 45 -16.14 5.65 8.40
N ALA A 46 -17.04 6.31 7.65
CA ALA A 46 -16.74 7.61 7.06
C ALA A 46 -16.35 8.62 8.15
N GLU A 47 -17.13 8.72 9.24
CA GLU A 47 -16.84 9.61 10.38
C GLU A 47 -15.46 9.35 10.99
N ALA A 48 -15.06 8.08 11.18
CA ALA A 48 -13.76 7.73 11.75
C ALA A 48 -12.56 8.04 10.84
N ALA A 49 -12.78 8.16 9.52
CA ALA A 49 -11.74 8.45 8.54
C ALA A 49 -11.43 9.95 8.37
N PHE A 50 -12.29 10.84 8.86
CA PHE A 50 -12.16 12.31 8.77
C PHE A 50 -11.73 12.95 10.09
#